data_AF-A0A1J6W0B7-F1
#
_entry.id   AF-A0A1J6W0B7-F1
#
_cell.length_a   1.000
_cell.length_b   1.000
_cell.length_c   1.000
_cell.angle_alpha   90.00
_cell.angle_beta   90.00
_cell.angle_gamma   90.00
#
_symmetry.space_group_name_H-M   'P 1'
#
loop_
_entity.id
_entity.type
_entity.pdbx_description
1 polymer ?
#
loop_
_entity_poly.entity_id
_entity_poly.type
_entity_poly.pdbx_seq_one_letter_code
_entity_poly.pdbx_strand_id
1 'polypeptide(L)' 'MGVLYNTVRRKQNAEAQVMINDLLALGITRARTGESIYDLNYYDLRHELAVAVVTQSNHYRESEGGNE' A
#
# COMPACT_ATOMS: atom_id res chain seq x y z
N MET A 1 21.73 19.73 -9.08
CA MET A 1 20.89 19.24 -7.97
C MET A 1 19.36 19.44 -8.17
N GLY A 2 18.88 20.37 -9.00
CA GLY A 2 17.43 20.62 -9.13
C GLY A 2 16.62 19.64 -10.01
N VAL A 3 17.25 18.97 -10.98
CA VAL A 3 16.54 18.08 -11.93
C VAL A 3 16.23 16.72 -11.32
N LEU A 4 17.19 16.11 -10.61
CA LEU A 4 16.98 14.81 -9.96
C LEU A 4 15.87 14.86 -8.91
N TYR A 5 15.83 15.92 -8.08
CA TYR A 5 14.82 16.07 -7.04
C TYR A 5 13.40 16.12 -7.63
N ASN A 6 13.21 16.87 -8.72
CA ASN A 6 11.91 16.97 -9.39
C ASN A 6 11.48 15.64 -10.02
N THR A 7 12.40 14.92 -10.67
CA THR A 7 12.10 13.62 -11.26
C THR A 7 11.74 12.58 -10.21
N VAL A 8 12.50 12.52 -9.11
CA VAL A 8 12.23 11.61 -8.00
C VAL A 8 10.87 11.92 -7.35
N ARG A 9 10.56 13.20 -7.13
CA ARG A 9 9.27 13.61 -6.56
C ARG A 9 8.08 13.29 -7.48
N ARG A 10 8.23 13.45 -8.79
CA ARG A 10 7.21 13.05 -9.77
C ARG A 10 6.99 11.54 -9.79
N LYS A 11 8.06 10.75 -9.70
CA LYS A 11 7.96 9.28 -9.61
C LYS A 11 7.24 8.83 -8.34
N GLN A 12 7.61 9.39 -7.19
CA GLN A 12 6.94 9.07 -5.91
C GLN A 12 5.45 9.39 -5.94
N ASN A 13 5.04 10.52 -6.52
CA ASN A 13 3.62 10.86 -6.65
C ASN A 13 2.87 9.88 -7.57
N ALA A 14 3.48 9.46 -8.68
CA ALA A 14 2.88 8.48 -9.57
C ALA A 14 2.74 7.11 -8.88
N GLU A 15 3.77 6.66 -8.17
CA GLU A 15 3.73 5.43 -7.39
C GLU A 15 2.74 5.49 -6.22
N ALA A 16 2.62 6.63 -5.53
CA ALA A 16 1.62 6.83 -4.48
C ALA A 16 0.20 6.63 -5.01
N GLN A 17 -0.11 7.14 -6.20
CA GLN A 17 -1.42 6.96 -6.82
C GLN A 17 -1.70 5.49 -7.15
N VAL A 18 -0.67 4.74 -7.59
CA VAL A 18 -0.79 3.29 -7.81
C VAL A 18 -1.07 2.58 -6.48
N MET A 19 -0.33 2.90 -5.41
CA MET A 19 -0.55 2.30 -4.09
C MET A 19 -1.95 2.58 -3.55
N ILE A 20 -2.48 3.80 -3.75
CA ILE A 20 -3.86 4.14 -3.38
C ILE A 20 -4.84 3.25 -4.14
N ASN A 21 -4.66 3.08 -5.46
CA ASN A 21 -5.53 2.21 -6.26
C ASN A 21 -5.46 0.75 -5.79
N ASP A 22 -4.26 0.25 -5.46
CA ASP A 22 -4.07 -1.12 -4.96
C ASP A 22 -4.76 -1.31 -3.58
N LEU A 23 -4.61 -0.34 -2.67
CA LEU A 23 -5.31 -0.34 -1.38
C LEU A 23 -6.83 -0.31 -1.57
N LEU A 24 -7.33 0.51 -2.49
CA LEU A 24 -8.76 0.55 -2.84
C LEU A 24 -9.25 -0.78 -3.42
N ALA A 25 -8.45 -1.43 -4.27
CA ALA A 25 -8.77 -2.74 -4.82
C ALA A 25 -8.86 -3.83 -3.73
N LEU A 26 -8.07 -3.69 -2.66
CA LEU A 26 -8.14 -4.52 -1.45
C LEU A 26 -9.31 -4.13 -0.52
N GLY A 27 -10.09 -3.10 -0.86
CA GLY A 27 -11.19 -2.59 -0.05
C GLY A 27 -10.74 -1.72 1.14
N ILE A 28 -9.46 -1.35 1.19
CA ILE A 28 -8.89 -0.53 2.26
C ILE A 28 -9.06 0.93 1.88
N THR A 29 -9.83 1.67 2.68
CA THR A 29 -10.09 3.11 2.46
C THR A 29 -9.54 3.99 3.59
N ARG A 30 -9.08 3.36 4.68
CA ARG A 30 -8.44 4.02 5.81
C ARG A 30 -7.23 3.22 6.26
N ALA A 31 -6.21 3.93 6.70
CA ALA A 31 -5.06 3.38 7.38
C ALA A 31 -5.48 2.71 8.69
N ARG A 32 -4.62 1.83 9.22
CA ARG A 32 -4.78 1.30 10.57
C ARG A 32 -4.81 2.38 11.67
N THR A 33 -4.22 3.55 11.43
CA THR A 33 -4.25 4.71 12.34
C THR A 33 -5.62 5.42 12.34
N GLY A 34 -6.50 5.11 11.39
CA GLY A 34 -7.80 5.74 11.20
C GLY A 34 -7.81 6.90 10.21
N GLU A 35 -6.65 7.31 9.71
CA GLU A 35 -6.52 8.34 8.67
C GLU A 35 -6.95 7.83 7.29
N SER A 36 -7.37 8.73 6.41
CA SER A 36 -7.72 8.36 5.04
C SER A 36 -6.48 8.04 4.23
N ILE A 37 -6.53 7.00 3.39
CA ILE A 37 -5.41 6.65 2.52
C ILE A 37 -5.01 7.77 1.53
N TYR A 38 -5.91 8.73 1.27
CA TYR A 38 -5.63 9.89 0.41
C TYR A 38 -4.78 10.96 1.10
N ASP A 39 -4.81 11.01 2.43
CA ASP A 39 -4.04 11.96 3.24
C ASP A 39 -2.68 11.39 3.67
N LEU A 40 -2.44 10.09 3.41
CA LEU A 40 -1.20 9.42 3.77
C LEU A 40 -0.03 9.84 2.88
N ASN A 41 1.17 9.87 3.49
CA ASN A 41 2.40 10.09 2.76
C ASN A 41 2.83 8.82 2.00
N TYR A 42 3.73 8.97 1.03
CA TYR A 42 4.24 7.87 0.20
C TYR A 42 4.75 6.66 1.02
N TYR A 43 5.48 6.93 2.11
CA TYR A 43 6.04 5.88 2.95
C TYR A 43 4.96 5.15 3.77
N ASP A 44 3.94 5.86 4.23
CA ASP A 44 2.83 5.29 5.00
C ASP A 44 1.93 4.44 4.10
N LEU A 45 1.63 4.93 2.89
CA LEU A 45 0.94 4.16 1.85
C LEU A 45 1.66 2.84 1.54
N ARG A 46 2.98 2.91 1.37
CA ARG A 46 3.80 1.73 1.11
C ARG A 46 3.77 0.74 2.27
N HIS A 47 3.76 1.24 3.50
CA HIS A 47 3.67 0.39 4.70
C HIS A 47 2.31 -0.29 4.81
N GLU A 48 1.22 0.46 4.67
CA GLU A 48 -0.15 -0.08 4.70
C GLU A 48 -0.35 -1.13 3.60
N LEU A 49 0.14 -0.87 2.39
CA LEU A 49 0.08 -1.84 1.28
C LEU A 49 0.86 -3.11 1.60
N ALA A 50 2.08 -2.98 2.14
CA ALA A 50 2.90 -4.13 2.52
C ALA A 50 2.20 -4.98 3.61
N VAL A 51 1.62 -4.34 4.62
CA VAL A 51 0.84 -5.03 5.66
C VAL A 51 -0.36 -5.73 5.05
N ALA A 52 -1.12 -5.04 4.19
CA ALA A 52 -2.30 -5.61 3.53
C ALA A 52 -1.97 -6.84 2.68
N VAL A 53 -0.88 -6.77 1.89
CA VAL A 53 -0.39 -7.90 1.08
C VAL A 53 0.05 -9.07 1.96
N VAL A 54 0.78 -8.80 3.05
CA VAL A 54 1.20 -9.85 3.99
C VAL A 54 0.00 -10.49 4.67
N THR A 55 -0.97 -9.71 5.15
CA THR A 55 -2.20 -10.21 5.77
C THR A 55 -3.01 -11.06 4.79
N GLN A 56 -3.15 -10.62 3.54
CA GLN A 56 -3.87 -11.39 2.52
C GLN A 56 -3.13 -12.66 2.09
N SER A 57 -1.79 -12.60 2.00
CA SER A 57 -0.94 -13.77 1.71
C SER A 57 -1.00 -14.81 2.82
N ASN A 58 -1.06 -14.38 4.08
CA ASN A 58 -1.26 -15.27 5.22
C ASN A 58 -2.63 -15.96 5.15
N HIS A 59 -3.67 -15.23 4.72
CA HIS A 59 -5.03 -15.76 4.60
C HIS A 59 -5.16 -16.86 3.51
N TYR A 60 -4.35 -16.78 2.46
CA TYR A 60 -4.26 -17.84 1.44
C TYR A 60 -3.51 -19.08 1.95
N ARG A 61 -2.50 -18.89 2.81
CA ARG A 61 -1.64 -19.96 3.29
C ARG A 61 -2.28 -20.83 4.37
N GLU A 62 -3.21 -20.28 5.15
CA GLU A 62 -4.01 -21.07 6.12
C GLU A 62 -5.12 -21.89 5.45
N SER A 63 -5.59 -21.50 4.26
CA SER A 63 -6.65 -22.24 3.54
C SER A 63 -6.15 -23.53 2.86
N GLU A 64 -4.83 -23.70 2.70
CA GLU A 64 -4.23 -24.91 2.13
C GLU A 64 -3.64 -25.87 3.19
N GLY A 65 -3.72 -25.54 4.48
CA GLY A 65 -3.12 -26.32 5.58
C GLY A 65 -4.08 -27.20 6.38
N GLY A 66 -5.32 -27.38 5.92
CA GLY A 66 -6.36 -28.13 6.64
C GLY A 66 -6.78 -29.39 5.91
N ASN A 67 -5.91 -30.39 5.83
CA ASN A 67 -6.27 -31.79 5.57
C ASN A 67 -5.04 -32.67 5.79
N GLU A 68 -4.81 -33.11 7.03
CA GLU A 68 -4.17 -34.40 7.36
C GLU A 68 -4.67 -34.86 8.74
#